data_AF-A0A8S9K8S5-F1
#
_entry.id   AF-A0A8S9K8S5-F1
#
_cell.length_a   1.000
_cell.length_b   1.000
_cell.length_c   1.000
_cell.angle_alpha   90.00
_cell.angle_beta   90.00
_cell.angle_gamma   90.00
#
_symmetry.space_group_name_H-M   'P 1'
#
loop_
_entity.id
_entity.type
_entity.pdbx_description
1 polymer ?
#
loop_
_entity_poly.entity_id
_entity_poly.type
_entity_poly.pdbx_seq_one_letter_code
_entity_poly.pdbx_strand_id
1 'polypeptide(L)'
;MPPEELENASSSGQKLHSVVWPGQTTQNPRGWVFSNNGRHLRIGVPNRYMFEEVVSVQSNGIITGFCVDVFVAALSLLPYAVPYELVALGDGHDNPSNTELVRLITAGVFDAGVGDITIITERTKMADFTQPYVESGLVVVAPVKKLGSSAMAFLRPFTPQMWLIAASSFLIVGAVIWCLEHKHNDDFRGPPRRQVITTFW
;
A
#
# COMPACT_ATOMS: atom_id res chain seq x y z
N MET A 1 -68.29 59.45 -41.52
CA MET A 1 -67.60 59.95 -40.31
C MET A 1 -68.02 59.04 -39.16
N PRO A 2 -67.11 58.41 -38.40
CA PRO A 2 -65.66 58.27 -38.56
C PRO A 2 -65.18 56.79 -38.66
N PRO A 3 -63.89 56.54 -38.95
CA PRO A 3 -63.26 55.23 -38.85
C PRO A 3 -62.99 54.86 -37.38
N GLU A 4 -63.17 53.58 -37.03
CA GLU A 4 -62.82 53.04 -35.72
C GLU A 4 -61.30 53.16 -35.48
N GLU A 5 -60.97 53.86 -34.40
CA GLU A 5 -59.62 54.12 -33.93
C GLU A 5 -59.02 52.82 -33.37
N LEU A 6 -57.91 52.37 -33.96
CA LEU A 6 -57.15 51.24 -33.43
C LEU A 6 -56.51 51.67 -32.09
N GLU A 7 -57.11 51.24 -30.98
CA GLU A 7 -56.60 51.49 -29.64
C GLU A 7 -55.15 51.00 -29.52
N ASN A 8 -54.28 51.97 -29.24
CA ASN A 8 -52.86 51.81 -29.05
C ASN A 8 -52.64 51.16 -27.66
N ALA A 9 -52.62 49.83 -27.60
CA ALA A 9 -52.40 49.10 -26.36
C ALA A 9 -50.96 49.29 -25.88
N SER A 10 -50.77 50.22 -24.94
CA SER A 10 -49.51 50.40 -24.24
C SER A 10 -49.09 49.08 -23.58
N SER A 11 -47.86 48.63 -23.88
CA SER A 11 -47.15 47.58 -23.17
C SER A 11 -46.76 48.09 -21.77
N SER A 12 -47.76 48.35 -20.93
CA SER A 12 -47.57 48.74 -19.54
C SER A 12 -47.31 47.48 -18.72
N GLY A 13 -46.03 47.13 -18.58
CA GLY A 13 -45.48 46.40 -17.43
C GLY A 13 -46.14 45.07 -17.08
N GLN A 14 -46.11 44.07 -17.98
CA GLN A 14 -46.37 42.68 -17.60
C GLN A 14 -45.31 42.21 -16.58
N LYS A 15 -45.58 42.42 -15.29
CA LYS A 15 -44.81 41.81 -14.19
C LYS A 15 -45.10 40.31 -14.20
N LEU A 16 -44.13 39.53 -14.65
CA LEU A 16 -44.19 38.08 -14.59
C LEU A 16 -44.40 37.62 -13.15
N HIS A 17 -45.37 36.74 -12.93
CA HIS A 17 -45.61 36.12 -11.63
C HIS A 17 -44.41 35.26 -11.22
N SER A 18 -44.18 35.14 -9.91
CA SER A 18 -43.14 34.26 -9.36
C SER A 18 -43.41 32.81 -9.72
N VAL A 19 -42.39 32.10 -10.20
CA VAL A 19 -42.47 30.68 -10.54
C VAL A 19 -42.94 29.87 -9.32
N VAL A 20 -44.01 29.10 -9.49
CA VAL A 20 -44.55 28.21 -8.47
C VAL A 20 -44.06 26.79 -8.75
N TRP A 21 -43.33 26.21 -7.81
CA TRP A 21 -42.82 24.85 -7.90
C TRP A 21 -43.85 23.83 -7.42
N PRO A 22 -43.74 22.55 -7.84
CA PRO A 22 -44.54 21.47 -7.29
C PRO A 22 -44.48 21.46 -5.76
N GLY A 23 -45.63 21.42 -5.10
CA GLY A 23 -45.76 21.66 -3.65
C GLY A 23 -46.24 23.08 -3.26
N GLN A 24 -46.65 23.88 -4.25
CA GLN A 24 -47.19 25.24 -4.06
C GLN A 24 -46.24 26.21 -3.33
N THR A 25 -44.95 26.10 -3.60
CA THR A 25 -43.93 27.02 -3.07
C THR A 25 -43.32 27.87 -4.16
N THR A 26 -43.05 29.15 -3.86
CA THR A 26 -42.30 30.06 -4.73
C THR A 26 -40.80 30.07 -4.42
N GLN A 27 -40.37 29.35 -3.37
CA GLN A 27 -38.95 29.15 -3.11
C GLN A 27 -38.36 28.17 -4.11
N ASN A 28 -37.23 28.56 -4.71
CA ASN A 28 -36.48 27.69 -5.61
C ASN A 28 -36.06 26.41 -4.88
N PRO A 29 -36.50 25.21 -5.32
CA PRO A 29 -36.11 23.97 -4.69
C PRO A 29 -34.59 23.82 -4.78
N ARG A 30 -33.99 23.27 -3.72
CA ARG A 30 -32.54 23.03 -3.67
C ARG A 30 -32.05 21.93 -4.62
N GLY A 31 -32.94 21.35 -5.43
CA GLY A 31 -32.62 20.25 -6.35
C GLY A 31 -32.60 18.90 -5.65
N TRP A 32 -31.71 18.01 -6.10
CA TRP A 32 -31.55 16.67 -5.54
C TRP A 32 -30.70 16.74 -4.25
N VAL A 33 -31.34 16.56 -3.09
CA VAL A 33 -30.69 16.59 -1.77
C VAL A 33 -31.12 15.36 -0.98
N PHE A 34 -30.19 14.73 -0.26
CA PHE A 34 -30.53 13.65 0.66
C PHE A 34 -31.46 14.18 1.76
N SER A 35 -32.64 13.56 1.90
CA SER A 35 -33.53 13.86 3.02
C SER A 35 -32.88 13.32 4.29
N ASN A 36 -32.93 14.09 5.40
CA ASN A 36 -32.47 13.61 6.70
C ASN A 36 -33.25 12.37 7.18
N ASN A 37 -34.46 12.13 6.63
CA ASN A 37 -35.27 10.93 6.87
C ASN A 37 -35.27 10.00 5.64
N GLY A 38 -34.28 10.12 4.76
CA GLY A 38 -34.18 9.39 3.50
C GLY A 38 -33.61 7.97 3.65
N ARG A 39 -33.57 7.25 2.53
CA ARG A 39 -32.96 5.92 2.42
C ARG A 39 -31.46 6.02 2.75
N HIS A 40 -30.98 5.16 3.66
CA HIS A 40 -29.54 5.05 3.94
C HIS A 40 -28.84 4.40 2.74
N LEU A 41 -27.68 4.94 2.36
CA LEU A 41 -26.86 4.34 1.31
C LEU A 41 -26.23 3.05 1.81
N ARG A 42 -26.34 1.98 1.02
CA ARG A 42 -25.76 0.68 1.31
C ARG A 42 -24.34 0.63 0.78
N ILE A 43 -23.38 0.73 1.68
CA ILE A 43 -21.96 0.77 1.34
C ILE A 43 -21.38 -0.63 1.54
N GLY A 44 -21.03 -1.29 0.43
CA GLY A 44 -20.44 -2.62 0.46
C GLY A 44 -18.96 -2.57 0.87
N VAL A 45 -18.57 -3.39 1.84
CA VAL A 45 -17.18 -3.46 2.34
C VAL A 45 -16.68 -4.91 2.24
N PRO A 46 -15.59 -5.19 1.48
CA PRO A 46 -15.07 -6.56 1.36
C PRO A 46 -14.44 -7.01 2.68
N ASN A 47 -14.98 -8.07 3.28
CA ASN A 47 -14.47 -8.67 4.51
C ASN A 47 -13.38 -9.68 4.18
N ARG A 48 -12.10 -9.32 4.40
CA ARG A 48 -10.94 -10.12 4.00
C ARG A 48 -10.27 -10.78 5.19
N TYR A 49 -9.93 -12.06 5.06
CA TYR A 49 -9.28 -12.84 6.12
C TYR A 49 -7.83 -12.39 6.44
N MET A 50 -7.05 -11.95 5.45
CA MET A 50 -5.60 -11.73 5.61
C MET A 50 -5.22 -10.29 6.02
N PHE A 51 -6.14 -9.33 6.01
CA PHE A 51 -5.80 -7.90 6.13
C PHE A 51 -6.80 -7.11 6.99
N GLU A 52 -6.90 -7.47 8.28
CA GLU A 52 -7.82 -6.83 9.23
C GLU A 52 -7.57 -5.33 9.44
N GLU A 53 -6.33 -4.86 9.25
CA GLU A 53 -5.98 -3.44 9.41
C GLU A 53 -6.61 -2.54 8.31
N VAL A 54 -6.83 -3.12 7.13
CA VAL A 54 -7.47 -2.45 5.99
C VAL A 54 -8.99 -2.39 6.19
N VAL A 55 -9.58 -3.53 6.52
CA VAL A 55 -10.99 -3.71 6.90
C VAL A 55 -11.07 -4.88 7.89
N SER A 56 -11.68 -4.63 9.05
CA SER A 56 -12.03 -5.64 10.05
C SER A 56 -13.52 -5.58 10.33
N VAL A 57 -14.16 -6.75 10.35
CA VAL A 57 -15.56 -6.91 10.73
C VAL A 57 -15.59 -7.62 12.08
N GLN A 58 -16.01 -6.89 13.12
CA GLN A 58 -16.12 -7.43 14.47
C GLN A 58 -17.36 -8.31 14.62
N SER A 59 -17.37 -9.19 15.63
CA SER A 59 -18.49 -10.10 15.92
C SER A 59 -19.80 -9.41 16.30
N ASN A 60 -19.71 -8.15 16.75
CA ASN A 60 -20.85 -7.28 17.03
C ASN A 60 -21.42 -6.59 15.76
N GLY A 61 -20.88 -6.88 14.58
CA GLY A 61 -21.28 -6.28 13.30
C GLY A 61 -20.66 -4.91 13.02
N ILE A 62 -19.78 -4.40 13.88
CA ILE A 62 -19.08 -3.14 13.64
C ILE A 62 -17.97 -3.37 12.61
N ILE A 63 -17.98 -2.54 11.57
CA ILE A 63 -16.99 -2.56 10.49
C ILE A 63 -16.03 -1.40 10.73
N THR A 64 -14.75 -1.70 10.90
CA THR A 64 -13.67 -0.74 11.16
C THR A 64 -12.50 -0.99 10.21
N GLY A 65 -11.56 -0.04 10.11
CA GLY A 65 -10.33 -0.22 9.36
C GLY A 65 -9.95 1.02 8.57
N PHE A 66 -8.73 1.05 8.06
CA PHE A 66 -8.17 2.21 7.38
C PHE A 66 -9.09 2.75 6.26
N CYS A 67 -9.64 1.87 5.43
CA CYS A 67 -10.51 2.29 4.32
C CYS A 67 -11.82 2.94 4.81
N VAL A 68 -12.37 2.45 5.93
CA VAL A 68 -13.59 3.00 6.54
C VAL A 68 -13.30 4.38 7.13
N ASP A 69 -12.17 4.53 7.81
CA ASP A 69 -11.79 5.81 8.41
C ASP A 69 -11.59 6.91 7.34
N VAL A 70 -10.96 6.56 6.22
CA VAL A 70 -10.82 7.46 5.07
C VAL A 70 -12.19 7.85 4.49
N PHE A 71 -13.12 6.89 4.37
CA PHE A 71 -14.48 7.15 3.90
C PHE A 71 -15.25 8.08 4.84
N VAL A 72 -15.21 7.84 6.15
CA VAL A 72 -15.85 8.70 7.15
C VAL A 72 -15.25 10.10 7.15
N ALA A 73 -13.92 10.21 7.03
CA ALA A 73 -13.24 11.49 6.91
C ALA A 73 -13.69 12.25 5.65
N ALA A 74 -13.81 11.57 4.50
CA ALA A 74 -14.31 12.19 3.27
C ALA A 74 -15.76 12.68 3.41
N LEU A 75 -16.64 11.91 4.06
CA LEU A 75 -18.02 12.33 4.34
C LEU A 75 -18.09 13.54 5.27
N SER A 76 -17.19 13.65 6.24
CA SER A 76 -17.16 14.78 7.19
C SER A 76 -16.84 16.13 6.52
N LEU A 77 -16.24 16.11 5.32
CA LEU A 77 -15.93 17.29 4.52
C LEU A 77 -17.09 17.73 3.62
N LEU A 78 -18.15 16.94 3.50
CA LEU A 78 -19.30 17.29 2.70
C LEU A 78 -20.17 18.35 3.42
N PRO A 79 -20.71 19.34 2.69
CA PRO A 79 -21.57 20.38 3.28
C PRO A 79 -22.99 19.88 3.63
N TYR A 80 -23.23 18.58 3.55
CA TYR A 80 -24.53 17.94 3.81
C TYR A 80 -24.33 16.56 4.45
N ALA A 81 -25.32 16.13 5.23
CA ALA A 81 -25.31 14.80 5.82
C ALA A 81 -25.63 13.74 4.77
N VAL A 82 -24.86 12.66 4.78
CA VAL A 82 -25.11 11.47 3.95
C VAL A 82 -25.41 10.31 4.90
N PRO A 83 -26.67 9.86 5.02
CA PRO A 83 -26.99 8.68 5.82
C PRO A 83 -26.50 7.43 5.08
N TYR A 84 -25.73 6.58 5.76
CA TYR A 84 -25.17 5.35 5.18
C TYR A 84 -25.21 4.20 6.18
N GLU A 85 -25.21 2.98 5.65
CA GLU A 85 -25.00 1.73 6.38
C GLU A 85 -23.87 0.94 5.72
N LEU A 86 -22.92 0.48 6.52
CA LEU A 86 -21.83 -0.38 6.06
C LEU A 86 -22.30 -1.84 6.07
N VAL A 87 -22.12 -2.54 4.96
CA VAL A 87 -22.52 -3.94 4.82
C VAL A 87 -21.31 -4.76 4.39
N ALA A 88 -20.93 -5.72 5.22
CA ALA A 88 -19.83 -6.63 4.92
C ALA A 88 -20.20 -7.57 3.77
N LEU A 89 -19.28 -7.74 2.83
CA LEU A 89 -19.34 -8.71 1.75
C LEU A 89 -18.29 -9.79 1.98
N GLY A 90 -18.72 -11.04 2.10
CA GLY A 90 -17.86 -12.20 2.35
C GLY A 90 -18.14 -12.85 3.70
N ASP A 91 -17.65 -14.08 3.85
CA ASP A 91 -17.79 -14.90 5.06
C ASP A 91 -16.67 -14.69 6.08
N GLY A 92 -15.66 -13.88 5.74
CA GLY A 92 -14.49 -13.61 6.57
C GLY A 92 -13.48 -14.75 6.60
N HIS A 93 -13.70 -15.83 5.85
CA HIS A 93 -12.76 -16.95 5.71
C HIS A 93 -12.04 -16.90 4.36
N ASP A 94 -12.81 -16.66 3.30
CA ASP A 94 -12.28 -16.50 1.95
C ASP A 94 -12.22 -15.03 1.56
N ASN A 95 -11.27 -14.69 0.68
CA ASN A 95 -11.13 -13.34 0.19
C ASN A 95 -12.23 -13.05 -0.86
N PRO A 96 -13.19 -12.14 -0.58
CA PRO A 96 -14.26 -11.83 -1.52
C PRO A 96 -13.72 -11.22 -2.82
N SER A 97 -14.40 -11.51 -3.93
CA SER A 97 -14.05 -10.93 -5.22
C SER A 97 -14.45 -9.46 -5.28
N ASN A 98 -13.47 -8.57 -5.42
CA ASN A 98 -13.73 -7.15 -5.71
C ASN A 98 -14.54 -6.96 -7.00
N THR A 99 -14.41 -7.86 -7.99
CA THR A 99 -15.20 -7.79 -9.22
C THR A 99 -16.67 -8.09 -8.92
N GLU A 100 -16.95 -9.02 -7.99
CA GLU A 100 -18.31 -9.30 -7.54
C GLU A 100 -18.91 -8.12 -6.77
N LEU A 101 -18.12 -7.48 -5.89
CA LEU A 101 -18.54 -6.25 -5.21
C LEU A 101 -18.99 -5.18 -6.21
N VAL A 102 -18.17 -4.92 -7.24
CA VAL A 102 -18.51 -3.95 -8.30
C VAL A 102 -19.76 -4.37 -9.07
N ARG A 103 -19.90 -5.67 -9.38
CA ARG A 103 -21.11 -6.21 -10.03
C ARG A 103 -22.36 -5.99 -9.18
N LEU A 104 -22.27 -6.15 -7.86
CA LEU A 104 -23.37 -5.91 -6.92
C LEU A 104 -23.75 -4.43 -6.82
N ILE A 105 -22.79 -3.52 -7.02
CA ILE A 105 -23.06 -2.08 -7.16
C ILE A 105 -23.85 -1.83 -8.45
N THR A 106 -23.40 -2.37 -9.59
CA THR A 106 -24.12 -2.24 -10.87
C THR A 106 -25.53 -2.86 -10.81
N ALA A 107 -25.72 -3.93 -10.03
CA ALA A 107 -27.01 -4.57 -9.81
C ALA A 107 -27.94 -3.81 -8.83
N GLY A 108 -27.49 -2.69 -8.25
CA GLY A 108 -28.26 -1.89 -7.29
C GLY A 108 -28.42 -2.55 -5.92
N VAL A 109 -27.61 -3.57 -5.60
CA VAL A 109 -27.59 -4.18 -4.26
C VAL A 109 -26.87 -3.26 -3.28
N PHE A 110 -25.74 -2.68 -3.72
CA PHE A 110 -25.01 -1.64 -3.00
C PHE A 110 -25.06 -0.33 -3.77
N ASP A 111 -25.09 0.80 -3.07
CA ASP A 111 -25.02 2.12 -3.70
C ASP A 111 -23.56 2.53 -3.95
N ALA A 112 -22.62 2.05 -3.14
CA ALA A 112 -21.18 2.26 -3.32
C ALA A 112 -20.35 1.16 -2.63
N GLY A 113 -19.03 1.15 -2.87
CA GLY A 113 -18.09 0.22 -2.25
C GLY A 113 -16.88 0.93 -1.64
N VAL A 114 -16.43 0.46 -0.47
CA VAL A 114 -15.26 0.98 0.25
C VAL A 114 -14.34 -0.18 0.63
N GLY A 115 -13.05 -0.05 0.36
CA GLY A 115 -12.04 -1.07 0.67
C GLY A 115 -10.78 -0.91 -0.18
N ASP A 116 -9.89 -1.89 -0.11
CA ASP A 116 -8.72 -2.03 -0.98
C ASP A 116 -9.10 -2.58 -2.36
N ILE A 117 -9.89 -1.79 -3.08
CA ILE A 117 -10.40 -2.15 -4.40
C ILE A 117 -9.43 -1.63 -5.46
N THR A 118 -8.68 -2.54 -6.08
CA THR A 118 -7.79 -2.17 -7.19
C THR A 118 -8.58 -1.67 -8.38
N ILE A 119 -8.20 -0.47 -8.86
CA ILE A 119 -8.75 0.15 -10.06
C ILE A 119 -8.11 -0.53 -11.28
N ILE A 120 -8.92 -1.25 -12.05
CA ILE A 120 -8.50 -1.94 -13.28
C ILE A 120 -9.49 -1.65 -14.41
N THR A 121 -9.02 -1.73 -15.66
CA THR A 121 -9.79 -1.37 -16.87
C THR A 121 -11.13 -2.10 -17.00
N GLU A 122 -11.23 -3.34 -16.53
CA GLU A 122 -12.47 -4.10 -16.56
C GLU A 122 -13.53 -3.51 -15.61
N ARG A 123 -13.12 -3.17 -14.38
CA ARG A 123 -14.03 -2.64 -13.35
C ARG A 123 -14.44 -1.20 -13.63
N THR A 124 -13.55 -0.39 -14.21
CA THR A 124 -13.88 0.99 -14.61
C THR A 124 -14.93 1.06 -15.73
N LYS A 125 -15.18 -0.05 -16.44
CA LYS A 125 -16.30 -0.13 -17.40
C LYS A 125 -17.64 -0.44 -16.72
N MET A 126 -17.63 -0.90 -15.47
CA MET A 126 -18.82 -1.34 -14.73
C MET A 126 -19.29 -0.30 -13.72
N ALA A 127 -18.36 0.43 -13.11
CA ALA A 127 -18.64 1.47 -12.12
C ALA A 127 -17.58 2.57 -12.17
N ASP A 128 -17.97 3.75 -11.67
CA ASP A 128 -17.07 4.88 -11.50
C ASP A 128 -16.22 4.72 -10.23
N PHE A 129 -14.97 5.14 -10.30
CA PHE A 129 -14.01 5.08 -9.20
C PHE A 129 -13.61 6.49 -8.77
N THR A 130 -13.38 6.66 -7.47
CA THR A 130 -12.77 7.88 -6.93
C THR A 130 -11.31 7.97 -7.36
N GLN A 131 -10.70 9.14 -7.09
CA GLN A 131 -9.24 9.20 -7.12
C GLN A 131 -8.65 8.20 -6.11
N PRO A 132 -7.53 7.53 -6.44
CA PRO A 132 -6.86 6.63 -5.52
C PRO A 132 -6.30 7.42 -4.33
N TYR A 133 -6.58 6.94 -3.12
CA TYR A 133 -6.06 7.50 -1.88
C TYR A 133 -4.78 6.80 -1.39
N VAL A 134 -4.44 5.66 -2.01
CA VAL A 134 -3.18 4.92 -1.81
C VAL A 134 -2.59 4.60 -3.17
N GLU A 135 -1.28 4.78 -3.31
CA GLU A 135 -0.56 4.41 -4.52
C GLU A 135 -0.46 2.89 -4.65
N SER A 136 -0.77 2.37 -5.84
CA SER A 136 -0.61 0.95 -6.16
C SER A 136 0.79 0.70 -6.71
N GLY A 137 1.58 -0.14 -6.04
CA GLY A 137 2.93 -0.52 -6.46
C GLY A 137 3.13 -2.03 -6.53
N LEU A 138 3.87 -2.50 -7.54
CA LEU A 138 4.31 -3.89 -7.64
C LEU A 138 5.70 -4.03 -7.01
N VAL A 139 5.83 -4.88 -5.99
CA VAL A 139 7.10 -5.17 -5.32
C VAL A 139 7.37 -6.67 -5.34
N VAL A 140 8.62 -7.05 -5.64
CA VAL A 140 9.06 -8.45 -5.58
C VAL A 140 9.66 -8.71 -4.20
N VAL A 141 9.04 -9.61 -3.43
CA VAL A 141 9.57 -10.07 -2.15
C VAL A 141 10.36 -11.36 -2.39
N ALA A 142 11.66 -11.33 -2.08
CA ALA A 142 12.53 -12.49 -2.17
C ALA A 142 13.17 -12.78 -0.81
N PRO A 143 13.28 -14.06 -0.40
CA PRO A 143 13.91 -14.40 0.87
C PRO A 143 15.41 -14.07 0.82
N VAL A 144 15.86 -13.21 1.73
CA VAL A 144 17.29 -12.92 1.88
C VAL A 144 17.94 -14.07 2.64
N LYS A 145 18.68 -14.92 1.92
CA LYS A 145 19.55 -15.92 2.55
C LYS A 145 20.77 -15.19 3.11
N LYS A 146 20.82 -15.02 4.43
CA LYS A 146 22.06 -14.60 5.10
C LYS A 146 23.07 -15.73 4.91
N LEU A 147 24.12 -15.50 4.10
CA LEU A 147 25.27 -16.41 4.13
C LEU A 147 25.82 -16.36 5.56
N GLY A 148 25.88 -17.51 6.21
CA GLY A 148 26.43 -17.60 7.56
C GLY A 148 27.82 -16.99 7.57
N SER A 149 27.99 -15.90 8.32
CA SER A 149 29.29 -15.29 8.58
C SER A 149 30.06 -16.25 9.49
N SER A 150 30.78 -17.19 8.89
CA SER A 150 31.71 -18.04 9.63
C SER A 150 33.03 -17.30 9.77
N ALA A 151 33.55 -17.14 10.98
CA ALA A 151 34.87 -16.54 11.22
C ALA A 151 35.99 -17.26 10.44
N MET A 152 35.81 -18.54 10.13
CA MET A 152 36.69 -19.36 9.29
C MET A 152 36.51 -19.17 7.79
N ALA A 153 35.68 -18.22 7.33
CA ALA A 153 35.54 -17.91 5.91
C ALA A 153 36.88 -17.50 5.28
N PHE A 154 37.80 -16.93 6.06
CA PHE A 154 39.15 -16.57 5.62
C PHE A 154 40.02 -17.79 5.23
N LEU A 155 39.71 -19.00 5.72
CA LEU A 155 40.45 -20.22 5.35
C LEU A 155 39.90 -20.90 4.10
N ARG A 156 38.73 -20.46 3.58
CA ARG A 156 38.14 -21.00 2.34
C ARG A 156 38.89 -20.75 1.03
N PRO A 157 39.70 -19.68 0.84
CA PRO A 157 40.31 -19.41 -0.46
C PRO A 157 41.45 -20.38 -0.83
N PHE A 158 42.04 -21.10 0.13
CA PHE A 158 43.09 -22.08 -0.11
C PHE A 158 42.65 -23.48 0.28
N THR A 159 42.99 -24.47 -0.55
CA THR A 159 42.79 -25.88 -0.20
C THR A 159 43.76 -26.29 0.91
N PRO A 160 43.47 -27.34 1.70
CA PRO A 160 44.40 -27.86 2.70
C PRO A 160 45.78 -28.19 2.13
N GLN A 161 45.84 -28.63 0.86
CA GLN A 161 47.09 -28.89 0.16
C GLN A 161 47.90 -27.61 -0.09
N MET A 162 47.25 -26.51 -0.47
CA MET A 162 47.93 -25.22 -0.65
C MET A 162 48.45 -24.68 0.68
N TRP A 163 47.71 -24.85 1.78
CA TRP A 163 48.18 -24.52 3.12
C TRP A 163 49.41 -25.34 3.53
N LEU A 164 49.43 -26.64 3.23
CA LEU A 164 50.59 -27.50 3.48
C LEU A 164 51.80 -27.08 2.64
N ILE A 165 51.59 -26.73 1.37
CA ILE A 165 52.67 -26.23 0.50
C ILE A 165 53.22 -24.91 1.03
N ALA A 166 52.35 -23.98 1.45
CA ALA A 166 52.78 -22.71 2.04
C ALA A 166 53.53 -22.93 3.36
N ALA A 167 53.03 -23.78 4.26
CA ALA A 167 53.74 -24.12 5.49
C ALA A 167 55.11 -24.77 5.21
N SER A 168 55.16 -25.68 4.24
CA SER A 168 56.40 -26.33 3.79
C SER A 168 57.40 -25.33 3.21
N SER A 169 56.95 -24.38 2.37
CA SER A 169 57.84 -23.37 1.79
C SER A 169 58.44 -22.46 2.85
N PHE A 170 57.65 -22.06 3.87
CA PHE A 170 58.17 -21.31 5.02
C PHE A 170 59.25 -22.08 5.79
N LEU A 171 59.04 -23.39 6.03
CA LEU A 171 60.03 -24.23 6.70
C LEU A 171 61.32 -24.39 5.89
N ILE A 172 61.21 -24.58 4.57
CA ILE A 172 62.38 -24.72 3.69
C ILE A 172 63.19 -23.42 3.67
N VAL A 173 62.54 -22.27 3.50
CA VAL A 173 63.21 -20.96 3.52
C VAL A 173 63.87 -20.73 4.88
N GLY A 174 63.19 -21.04 5.98
CA GLY A 174 63.77 -20.96 7.33
C GLY A 174 65.00 -21.86 7.51
N ALA A 175 64.97 -23.08 7.00
CA ALA A 175 66.11 -24.00 7.05
C ALA A 175 67.30 -23.52 6.21
N VAL A 176 67.03 -22.92 5.04
CA VAL A 176 68.08 -22.34 4.18
C VAL A 176 68.75 -21.14 4.87
N ILE A 177 67.96 -20.22 5.43
CA ILE A 177 68.47 -19.08 6.20
C ILE A 177 69.29 -19.57 7.38
N TRP A 178 68.76 -20.50 8.17
CA TRP A 178 69.46 -21.09 9.31
C TRP A 178 70.80 -21.70 8.88
N CYS A 179 70.85 -22.47 7.79
CA CYS A 179 72.08 -23.09 7.30
C CYS A 179 73.13 -22.05 6.86
N LEU A 180 72.69 -20.96 6.20
CA LEU A 180 73.58 -19.88 5.75
C LEU A 180 74.12 -19.07 6.93
N GLU A 181 73.28 -18.70 7.89
CA GLU A 181 73.67 -17.88 9.03
C GLU A 181 74.43 -18.67 10.11
N HIS A 182 74.10 -19.95 10.32
CA HIS A 182 74.79 -20.81 11.28
C HIS A 182 76.29 -20.98 10.98
N LYS A 183 76.69 -20.81 9.71
CA LYS A 183 78.11 -20.92 9.31
C LYS A 183 78.91 -19.64 9.60
N HIS A 184 78.26 -18.47 9.72
CA HIS A 184 78.95 -17.17 9.76
C HIS A 184 78.65 -16.32 11.00
N ASN A 185 77.58 -16.62 11.75
CA ASN A 185 77.16 -15.83 12.90
C ASN A 185 77.07 -16.68 14.19
N ASP A 186 77.83 -16.30 15.22
CA ASP A 186 77.96 -17.07 16.47
C ASP A 186 76.69 -17.05 17.35
N ASP A 187 75.75 -16.13 17.12
CA ASP A 187 74.46 -16.09 17.82
C ASP A 187 73.53 -17.28 17.47
N PHE A 188 73.72 -17.89 16.30
CA PHE A 188 72.97 -19.09 15.87
C PHE A 188 73.63 -20.41 16.29
N ARG A 189 74.57 -20.37 17.25
CA ARG A 189 75.16 -21.56 17.90
C ARG A 189 74.65 -21.82 19.32
N GLY A 190 73.76 -20.97 19.83
CA GLY A 190 73.15 -21.11 21.16
C GLY A 190 72.10 -22.23 21.26
N PRO A 191 71.56 -22.54 22.46
CA PRO A 191 70.56 -23.58 22.66
C PRO A 191 69.31 -23.37 21.78
N PRO A 192 68.66 -24.44 21.30
CA PRO A 192 67.65 -24.39 20.23
C PRO A 192 66.46 -23.46 20.54
N ARG A 193 66.14 -23.25 21.82
CA ARG A 193 65.08 -22.32 22.25
C ARG A 193 65.38 -20.85 21.96
N ARG A 194 66.66 -20.42 21.90
CA ARG A 194 67.02 -19.03 21.54
C ARG A 194 67.00 -18.80 20.03
N GLN A 195 67.35 -19.82 19.25
CA GLN A 195 67.38 -19.75 17.79
C GLN A 195 65.98 -19.58 17.18
N VAL A 196 64.96 -20.22 17.77
CA VAL A 196 63.56 -20.08 17.32
C VAL A 196 63.05 -18.65 17.54
N ILE A 197 63.53 -17.93 18.57
CA ILE A 197 63.07 -16.57 18.85
C ILE A 197 63.69 -15.56 17.88
N THR A 198 64.96 -15.71 17.50
CA THR A 198 65.63 -14.83 16.54
C THR A 198 65.17 -15.03 15.09
N THR A 199 64.67 -16.21 14.71
CA THR A 199 64.11 -16.44 13.37
C THR A 199 62.68 -15.91 13.21
N PHE A 200 61.96 -15.69 14.30
CA PHE A 200 60.57 -15.19 14.32
C PHE A 200 60.45 -13.70 14.73
N TRP A 201 61.57 -13.00 14.95
CA TRP A 201 61.65 -11.56 15.25
C TRP A 201 62.20 -10.81 14.03
#